data_AF-A0A968Q2T1-F1
#
_entry.id   AF-A0A968Q2T1-F1
#
_cell.length_a   1.000
_cell.length_b   1.000
_cell.length_c   1.000
_cell.angle_alpha   90.00
_cell.angle_beta   90.00
_cell.angle_gamma   90.00
#
_symmetry.space_group_name_H-M   'P 1'
#
loop_
_entity.id
_entity.type
_entity.pdbx_description
1 polymer ?
#
loop_
_entity_poly.entity_id
_entity_poly.type
_entity_poly.pdbx_seq_one_letter_code
_entity_poly.pdbx_strand_id
1 'polypeptide(L)'
;MSNNYFEYYRRTIESHQTGLKLVGGGTGLGKTSSIPNAVMKAIPANRKGIYVANRTQLLHEMADPNFAIILPRDLDVVRTVISSKHRSAFDELLRSSMFQAYTDKLDLNKVYRAIKTLDEIFGPTDSSMLPSWQEQVAEEYSRQILKAFRTVILTAKNRSNSDYNKLLDHDIVHKLFPFIAFKRKMSVRLLLVTLHKLFYGFFDGEKTITANHLKGYVIFADEFDFLENDLIQLIAKSRQIEDVFRFVEYFYREMQRHKMRLENYPVSGSPDITRRIRKIMNEIDLLHAENINYPDINQFISTEAPNDIAIFRTSHTVSSSPVYLCQTERAFNIVSDPTICSDRVFSARRLFTAVSAISEQILTLLKEIEVEDPATHQGIINDAYRNTVFPSQIQQVSQFPRRRPPQSTRLGALLDAGYSMYDIHYIAKATDPEEVELRNYAIYTTPEKFISTLAEKNLVFALSATADIHR
;
A
#
# COMPACT_ATOMS: atom_id res chain seq x y z
N MET A 1 -6.17 40.24 -18.28
CA MET A 1 -6.40 39.15 -19.25
C MET A 1 -7.35 38.16 -18.60
N SER A 2 -8.48 37.83 -19.22
CA SER A 2 -9.48 36.91 -18.66
C SER A 2 -8.91 35.50 -18.63
N ASN A 3 -8.52 35.04 -17.43
CA ASN A 3 -7.93 33.74 -17.16
C ASN A 3 -8.92 32.61 -17.48
N ASN A 4 -8.81 32.01 -18.66
CA ASN A 4 -9.53 30.79 -18.99
C ASN A 4 -8.70 29.58 -18.51
N TYR A 5 -9.09 28.95 -17.39
CA TYR A 5 -8.42 27.75 -16.87
C TYR A 5 -8.37 26.61 -17.90
N PHE A 6 -9.33 26.54 -18.82
CA PHE A 6 -9.27 25.60 -19.94
C PHE A 6 -8.02 25.80 -20.80
N GLU A 7 -7.69 27.04 -21.17
CA GLU A 7 -6.50 27.33 -21.98
C GLU A 7 -5.21 27.01 -21.22
N TYR A 8 -5.19 27.27 -19.91
CA TYR A 8 -4.07 26.88 -19.06
C TYR A 8 -3.88 25.36 -19.04
N TYR A 9 -4.95 24.59 -18.81
CA TYR A 9 -4.89 23.13 -18.84
C TYR A 9 -4.44 22.63 -20.21
N ARG A 10 -5.02 23.15 -21.30
CA ARG A 10 -4.70 22.77 -22.68
C ARG A 10 -3.23 22.96 -22.99
N ARG A 11 -2.70 24.17 -22.81
CA ARG A 11 -1.28 24.47 -23.05
C ARG A 11 -0.36 23.59 -22.24
N THR A 12 -0.73 23.34 -20.98
CA THR A 12 0.10 22.54 -20.07
C THR A 12 0.12 21.06 -20.47
N ILE A 13 -1.04 20.49 -20.84
CA ILE A 13 -1.17 19.12 -21.33
C ILE A 13 -0.41 18.92 -22.65
N GLU A 14 -0.46 19.90 -23.56
CA GLU A 14 0.29 19.87 -24.83
C GLU A 14 1.80 19.94 -24.59
N SER A 15 2.24 20.73 -23.61
CA SER A 15 3.67 20.99 -23.37
C SER A 15 4.35 19.97 -22.45
N HIS A 16 3.59 19.19 -21.66
CA HIS A 16 4.16 18.31 -20.63
C HIS A 16 3.51 16.93 -20.63
N GLN A 17 4.36 15.89 -20.62
CA GLN A 17 3.90 14.51 -20.42
C GLN A 17 3.67 14.19 -18.93
N THR A 18 4.59 14.62 -18.08
CA THR A 18 4.60 14.39 -16.63
C THR A 18 5.00 15.66 -15.88
N GLY A 19 4.85 15.66 -14.55
CA GLY A 19 5.26 16.75 -13.66
C GLY A 19 4.12 17.26 -12.79
N LEU A 20 4.47 18.13 -11.82
CA LEU A 20 3.52 18.79 -10.93
C LEU A 20 3.30 20.23 -11.40
N LYS A 21 2.03 20.65 -11.46
CA LYS A 21 1.62 22.00 -11.87
C LYS A 21 0.62 22.55 -10.88
N LEU A 22 0.99 23.63 -10.20
CA LEU A 22 0.10 24.33 -9.28
C LEU A 22 -0.97 25.10 -10.08
N VAL A 23 -2.20 25.07 -9.59
CA VAL A 23 -3.35 25.76 -10.17
C VAL A 23 -3.99 26.58 -9.06
N GLY A 24 -3.44 27.77 -8.87
CA GLY A 24 -3.87 28.72 -7.86
C GLY A 24 -5.02 29.60 -8.33
N GLY A 25 -5.84 30.01 -7.38
CA GLY A 25 -6.89 31.00 -7.57
C GLY A 25 -8.05 30.79 -6.59
N GLY A 26 -8.78 31.86 -6.26
CA GLY A 26 -9.92 31.79 -5.35
C GLY A 26 -11.02 30.80 -5.76
N THR A 27 -11.92 30.52 -4.83
CA THR A 27 -13.14 29.75 -5.07
C THR A 27 -14.01 30.45 -6.14
N GLY A 28 -14.76 29.67 -6.91
CA GLY A 28 -15.67 30.20 -7.95
C GLY A 28 -15.01 30.69 -9.25
N LEU A 29 -13.68 30.68 -9.38
CA LEU A 29 -13.00 31.14 -10.60
C LEU A 29 -13.00 30.14 -11.77
N GLY A 30 -13.70 29.01 -11.64
CA GLY A 30 -13.87 28.04 -12.73
C GLY A 30 -12.73 27.03 -12.92
N LYS A 31 -11.90 26.81 -11.89
CA LYS A 31 -10.83 25.79 -11.88
C LYS A 31 -11.39 24.39 -12.15
N THR A 32 -12.33 23.97 -11.30
CA THR A 32 -12.94 22.63 -11.33
C THR A 32 -13.93 22.50 -12.49
N SER A 33 -14.73 23.53 -12.78
CA SER A 33 -15.72 23.50 -13.87
C SER A 33 -15.09 23.45 -15.28
N SER A 34 -13.81 23.83 -15.43
CA SER A 34 -13.08 23.71 -16.69
C SER A 34 -12.52 22.31 -16.97
N ILE A 35 -12.49 21.42 -15.97
CA ILE A 35 -11.92 20.07 -16.08
C ILE A 35 -12.65 19.20 -17.12
N PRO A 36 -14.00 19.10 -17.14
CA PRO A 36 -14.72 18.34 -18.17
C PRO A 36 -14.28 18.71 -19.60
N ASN A 37 -14.20 20.02 -19.86
CA ASN A 37 -13.78 20.53 -21.17
C ASN A 37 -12.33 20.16 -21.48
N ALA A 38 -11.41 20.28 -20.51
CA ALA A 38 -10.03 19.87 -20.69
C ALA A 38 -9.91 18.37 -20.96
N VAL A 39 -10.66 17.53 -20.25
CA VAL A 39 -10.66 16.07 -20.42
C VAL A 39 -11.15 15.66 -21.81
N MET A 40 -12.21 16.31 -22.30
CA MET A 40 -12.83 15.96 -23.58
C MET A 40 -12.09 16.55 -24.77
N LYS A 41 -11.50 17.75 -24.65
CA LYS A 41 -10.95 18.50 -25.78
C LYS A 41 -9.41 18.62 -25.79
N ALA A 42 -8.77 18.58 -24.63
CA ALA A 42 -7.32 18.82 -24.51
C ALA A 42 -6.51 17.56 -24.20
N ILE A 43 -7.06 16.60 -23.47
CA ILE A 43 -6.37 15.32 -23.22
C ILE A 43 -6.37 14.49 -24.51
N PRO A 44 -5.20 14.05 -25.02
CA PRO A 44 -5.11 13.19 -26.20
C PRO A 44 -5.84 11.85 -26.03
N ALA A 45 -6.26 11.21 -27.13
CA ALA A 45 -7.04 9.96 -27.09
C ALA A 45 -6.33 8.80 -26.36
N ASN A 46 -5.00 8.75 -26.41
CA ASN A 46 -4.18 7.74 -25.74
C ASN A 46 -3.97 7.98 -24.23
N ARG A 47 -4.43 9.12 -23.69
CA ARG A 47 -4.40 9.45 -22.25
C ARG A 47 -5.81 9.60 -21.71
N LYS A 48 -5.96 9.46 -20.40
CA LYS A 48 -7.23 9.69 -19.68
C LYS A 48 -7.02 10.57 -18.44
N GLY A 49 -8.10 11.19 -17.99
CA GLY A 49 -8.12 12.03 -16.80
C GLY A 49 -8.43 11.22 -15.53
N ILE A 50 -7.84 11.63 -14.41
CA ILE A 50 -8.23 11.20 -13.07
C ILE A 50 -8.48 12.46 -12.24
N TYR A 51 -9.65 12.58 -11.65
CA TYR A 51 -10.00 13.62 -10.70
C TYR A 51 -10.01 13.02 -9.30
N VAL A 52 -9.24 13.63 -8.41
CA VAL A 52 -9.02 13.22 -7.04
C VAL A 52 -9.58 14.30 -6.13
N ALA A 53 -10.46 13.91 -5.21
CA ALA A 53 -10.99 14.79 -4.18
C ALA A 53 -11.11 14.03 -2.85
N ASN A 54 -11.14 14.74 -1.72
CA ASN A 54 -11.33 14.09 -0.42
C ASN A 54 -12.81 13.82 -0.15
N ARG A 55 -13.68 14.74 -0.56
CA ARG A 55 -15.13 14.66 -0.36
C ARG A 55 -15.81 13.93 -1.50
N THR A 56 -16.64 12.93 -1.18
CA THR A 56 -17.45 12.20 -2.17
C THR A 56 -18.44 13.11 -2.90
N GLN A 57 -18.94 14.15 -2.24
CA GLN A 57 -19.81 15.16 -2.86
C GLN A 57 -19.19 15.81 -4.10
N LEU A 58 -17.90 16.18 -4.03
CA LEU A 58 -17.17 16.77 -5.17
C LEU A 58 -17.04 15.78 -6.34
N LEU A 59 -16.93 14.48 -6.04
CA LEU A 59 -16.94 13.46 -7.08
C LEU A 59 -18.32 13.38 -7.75
N HIS A 60 -19.40 13.46 -6.99
CA HIS A 60 -20.75 13.44 -7.54
C HIS A 60 -21.08 14.68 -8.37
N GLU A 61 -20.59 15.86 -7.99
CA GLU A 61 -20.72 17.10 -8.77
C GLU A 61 -19.98 17.04 -10.12
N MET A 62 -18.87 16.30 -10.18
CA MET A 62 -18.12 16.02 -11.41
C MET A 62 -18.66 14.84 -12.23
N ALA A 63 -19.65 14.11 -11.73
CA ALA A 63 -20.10 12.86 -12.33
C ALA A 63 -21.01 13.10 -13.55
N ASP A 64 -20.50 12.77 -14.73
CA ASP A 64 -21.30 12.63 -15.95
C ASP A 64 -21.20 11.19 -16.46
N PRO A 65 -22.31 10.43 -16.54
CA PRO A 65 -22.29 9.04 -16.96
C PRO A 65 -21.79 8.82 -18.40
N ASN A 66 -21.77 9.87 -19.23
CA ASN A 66 -21.32 9.76 -20.62
C ASN A 66 -19.81 9.65 -20.76
N PHE A 67 -19.04 10.25 -19.84
CA PHE A 67 -17.57 10.30 -19.95
C PHE A 67 -16.83 10.04 -18.63
N ALA A 68 -17.51 9.95 -17.49
CA ALA A 68 -16.89 9.76 -16.18
C ALA A 68 -17.35 8.46 -15.49
N ILE A 69 -16.45 7.87 -14.69
CA ILE A 69 -16.74 6.75 -13.79
C ILE A 69 -16.25 7.09 -12.38
N ILE A 70 -17.09 6.85 -11.38
CA ILE A 70 -16.70 6.94 -9.98
C ILE A 70 -16.11 5.60 -9.53
N LEU A 71 -15.03 5.65 -8.75
CA LEU A 71 -14.50 4.52 -7.99
C LEU A 71 -15.00 4.58 -6.54
N PRO A 72 -16.02 3.79 -6.17
CA PRO A 72 -16.54 3.76 -4.81
C PRO A 72 -15.63 2.95 -3.86
N ARG A 73 -15.96 2.94 -2.57
CA ARG A 73 -15.37 1.99 -1.62
C ARG A 73 -15.76 0.57 -2.01
N ASP A 74 -14.94 -0.40 -1.59
CA ASP A 74 -15.20 -1.82 -1.85
C ASP A 74 -16.56 -2.26 -1.30
N LEU A 75 -16.92 -1.76 -0.12
CA LEU A 75 -18.23 -1.98 0.50
C LEU A 75 -19.37 -1.45 -0.38
N ASP A 76 -19.28 -0.20 -0.84
CA ASP A 76 -20.32 0.46 -1.64
C ASP A 76 -20.52 -0.24 -2.99
N VAL A 77 -19.41 -0.68 -3.60
CA VAL A 77 -19.42 -1.46 -4.83
C VAL A 77 -20.19 -2.77 -4.65
N VAL A 78 -19.86 -3.53 -3.61
CA VAL A 78 -20.49 -4.82 -3.33
C VAL A 78 -21.96 -4.63 -2.95
N ARG A 79 -22.28 -3.64 -2.11
CA ARG A 79 -23.66 -3.26 -1.78
C ARG A 79 -24.46 -2.94 -3.04
N THR A 80 -23.88 -2.17 -3.98
CA THR A 80 -24.54 -1.82 -5.24
C THR A 80 -24.85 -3.05 -6.09
N VAL A 81 -23.94 -4.01 -6.15
CA VAL A 81 -24.09 -5.22 -6.99
C VAL A 81 -25.03 -6.24 -6.36
N ILE A 82 -24.99 -6.40 -5.03
CA ILE A 82 -25.84 -7.32 -4.28
C ILE A 82 -27.26 -6.77 -4.08
N SER A 83 -27.46 -5.46 -4.26
CA SER A 83 -28.78 -4.81 -4.25
C SER A 83 -29.76 -5.41 -5.27
N SER A 84 -31.06 -5.28 -4.99
CA SER A 84 -32.14 -5.85 -5.80
C SER A 84 -32.05 -5.53 -7.29
N LYS A 85 -31.50 -4.37 -7.67
CA LYS A 85 -31.36 -3.94 -9.08
C LYS A 85 -30.37 -4.78 -9.89
N HIS A 86 -29.31 -5.30 -9.26
CA HIS A 86 -28.22 -6.01 -9.96
C HIS A 86 -28.06 -7.46 -9.51
N ARG A 87 -28.85 -7.89 -8.51
CA ARG A 87 -28.75 -9.22 -7.91
C ARG A 87 -28.93 -10.37 -8.90
N SER A 88 -29.93 -10.29 -9.78
CA SER A 88 -30.19 -11.36 -10.75
C SER A 88 -29.00 -11.63 -11.67
N ALA A 89 -28.43 -10.58 -12.26
CA ALA A 89 -27.26 -10.66 -13.12
C ALA A 89 -25.99 -11.07 -12.35
N PHE A 90 -25.87 -10.67 -11.08
CA PHE A 90 -24.78 -11.12 -10.21
C PHE A 90 -24.85 -12.63 -9.93
N ASP A 91 -26.03 -13.12 -9.54
CA ASP A 91 -26.26 -14.55 -9.27
C ASP A 91 -26.12 -15.41 -10.54
N GLU A 92 -26.55 -14.88 -11.69
CA GLU A 92 -26.37 -15.52 -13.00
C GLU A 92 -24.88 -15.67 -13.33
N LEU A 93 -24.09 -14.60 -13.17
CA LEU A 93 -22.64 -14.67 -13.39
C LEU A 93 -21.99 -15.69 -12.45
N LEU A 94 -22.34 -15.71 -11.17
CA LEU A 94 -21.81 -16.68 -10.21
C LEU A 94 -22.11 -18.13 -10.60
N ARG A 95 -23.29 -18.41 -11.18
CA ARG A 95 -23.69 -19.76 -11.62
C ARG A 95 -23.25 -20.10 -13.04
N SER A 96 -22.78 -19.13 -13.80
CA SER A 96 -22.36 -19.32 -15.19
C SER A 96 -21.21 -20.33 -15.28
N SER A 97 -21.21 -21.14 -16.35
CA SER A 97 -20.10 -22.05 -16.66
C SER A 97 -18.77 -21.31 -16.82
N MET A 98 -18.83 -20.06 -17.32
CA MET A 98 -17.68 -19.17 -17.46
C MET A 98 -17.03 -18.84 -16.11
N PHE A 99 -17.81 -18.63 -15.05
CA PHE A 99 -17.27 -18.37 -13.73
C PHE A 99 -16.82 -19.65 -13.04
N GLN A 100 -17.67 -20.69 -13.05
CA GLN A 100 -17.44 -21.97 -12.37
C GLN A 100 -16.22 -22.72 -12.92
N ALA A 101 -15.85 -22.55 -14.18
CA ALA A 101 -14.66 -23.18 -14.78
C ALA A 101 -13.32 -22.73 -14.15
N TYR A 102 -13.32 -21.65 -13.37
CA TYR A 102 -12.11 -21.02 -12.82
C TYR A 102 -12.13 -20.89 -11.29
N THR A 103 -12.97 -21.67 -10.60
CA THR A 103 -13.12 -21.61 -9.13
C THR A 103 -12.26 -22.61 -8.37
N ASP A 104 -11.39 -23.39 -9.01
CA ASP A 104 -10.61 -24.48 -8.37
C ASP A 104 -9.77 -24.03 -7.15
N LYS A 105 -9.36 -22.75 -7.13
CA LYS A 105 -8.57 -22.15 -6.05
C LYS A 105 -9.42 -21.44 -4.99
N LEU A 106 -10.76 -21.56 -5.07
CA LEU A 106 -11.71 -20.83 -4.25
C LEU A 106 -12.54 -21.76 -3.37
N ASP A 107 -12.73 -21.32 -2.14
CA ASP A 107 -13.75 -21.86 -1.25
C ASP A 107 -15.08 -21.15 -1.53
N LEU A 108 -15.84 -21.68 -2.50
CA LEU A 108 -17.14 -21.11 -2.90
C LEU A 108 -18.13 -21.06 -1.73
N ASN A 109 -18.04 -21.99 -0.78
CA ASN A 109 -18.91 -21.99 0.41
C ASN A 109 -18.65 -20.75 1.27
N LYS A 110 -17.39 -20.32 1.41
CA LYS A 110 -17.08 -19.04 2.08
C LYS A 110 -17.66 -17.84 1.33
N VAL A 111 -17.61 -17.84 0.00
CA VAL A 111 -18.18 -16.75 -0.82
C VAL A 111 -19.70 -16.69 -0.64
N TYR A 112 -20.41 -17.82 -0.71
CA TYR A 112 -21.85 -17.85 -0.48
C TYR A 112 -22.24 -17.45 0.94
N ARG A 113 -21.46 -17.84 1.95
CA ARG A 113 -21.65 -17.36 3.34
C ARG A 113 -21.46 -15.85 3.43
N ALA A 114 -20.41 -15.30 2.81
CA ALA A 114 -20.17 -13.86 2.80
C ALA A 114 -21.34 -13.09 2.15
N ILE A 115 -21.87 -13.58 1.02
CA ILE A 115 -23.04 -12.98 0.36
C ILE A 115 -24.25 -13.01 1.30
N LYS A 116 -24.55 -14.16 1.91
CA LYS A 116 -25.68 -14.30 2.82
C LYS A 116 -25.57 -13.37 4.03
N THR A 117 -24.39 -13.28 4.65
CA THR A 117 -24.16 -12.37 5.77
C THR A 117 -24.30 -10.91 5.35
N LEU A 118 -23.84 -10.53 4.16
CA LEU A 118 -24.06 -9.18 3.64
C LEU A 118 -25.53 -8.90 3.36
N ASP A 119 -26.29 -9.86 2.85
CA ASP A 119 -27.75 -9.73 2.68
C ASP A 119 -28.45 -9.47 4.04
N GLU A 120 -28.02 -10.16 5.09
CA GLU A 120 -28.52 -9.97 6.46
C GLU A 120 -28.13 -8.59 7.03
N ILE A 121 -26.89 -8.13 6.79
CA ILE A 121 -26.42 -6.82 7.26
C ILE A 121 -27.09 -5.66 6.50
N PHE A 122 -27.22 -5.77 5.19
CA PHE A 122 -27.82 -4.72 4.37
C PHE A 122 -29.34 -4.65 4.55
N GLY A 123 -29.98 -5.77 4.88
CA GLY A 123 -31.40 -5.85 5.22
C GLY A 123 -32.33 -5.21 4.18
N PRO A 124 -33.64 -5.15 4.46
CA PRO A 124 -34.60 -4.40 3.66
C PRO A 124 -34.67 -2.91 4.02
N THR A 125 -33.91 -2.45 5.03
CA THR A 125 -33.92 -1.06 5.47
C THR A 125 -32.90 -0.26 4.66
N ASP A 126 -33.38 0.62 3.78
CA ASP A 126 -32.61 1.61 3.01
C ASP A 126 -31.90 2.67 3.89
N SER A 127 -31.58 2.36 5.14
CA SER A 127 -30.69 3.21 5.93
C SER A 127 -29.33 3.24 5.24
N SER A 128 -28.99 4.41 4.71
CA SER A 128 -27.73 4.66 4.02
C SER A 128 -26.52 4.45 4.94
N MET A 129 -26.71 4.57 6.26
CA MET A 129 -25.65 4.47 7.26
C MET A 129 -25.78 3.20 8.11
N LEU A 130 -24.71 2.42 8.15
CA LEU A 130 -24.53 1.30 9.07
C LEU A 130 -23.82 1.78 10.35
N PRO A 131 -24.12 1.21 11.52
CA PRO A 131 -23.26 1.33 12.70
C PRO A 131 -21.83 0.89 12.40
N SER A 132 -20.84 1.53 13.03
CA SER A 132 -19.40 1.32 12.76
C SER A 132 -18.96 -0.14 12.83
N TRP A 133 -19.48 -0.91 13.80
CA TRP A 133 -19.16 -2.33 13.95
C TRP A 133 -19.74 -3.18 12.81
N GLN A 134 -20.95 -2.89 12.33
CA GLN A 134 -21.54 -3.56 11.16
C GLN A 134 -20.81 -3.19 9.88
N GLU A 135 -20.40 -1.93 9.75
CA GLU A 135 -19.62 -1.47 8.59
C GLU A 135 -18.27 -2.19 8.49
N GLN A 136 -17.55 -2.36 9.60
CA GLN A 136 -16.28 -3.10 9.62
C GLN A 136 -16.45 -4.56 9.19
N VAL A 137 -17.47 -5.24 9.73
CA VAL A 137 -17.79 -6.62 9.35
C VAL A 137 -18.20 -6.72 7.88
N ALA A 138 -19.05 -5.80 7.41
CA ALA A 138 -19.49 -5.77 6.02
C ALA A 138 -18.32 -5.48 5.07
N GLU A 139 -17.37 -4.62 5.46
CA GLU A 139 -16.17 -4.32 4.68
C GLU A 139 -15.28 -5.56 4.54
N GLU A 140 -15.13 -6.37 5.60
CA GLU A 140 -14.39 -7.63 5.53
C GLU A 140 -15.02 -8.61 4.53
N TYR A 141 -16.33 -8.86 4.64
CA TYR A 141 -17.03 -9.74 3.69
C TYR A 141 -17.03 -9.21 2.27
N SER A 142 -17.14 -7.89 2.08
CA SER A 142 -17.04 -7.25 0.76
C SER A 142 -15.68 -7.50 0.11
N ARG A 143 -14.59 -7.37 0.88
CA ARG A 143 -13.23 -7.71 0.41
C ARG A 143 -13.09 -9.20 0.08
N GLN A 144 -13.75 -10.10 0.80
CA GLN A 144 -13.75 -11.53 0.48
C GLN A 144 -14.39 -11.80 -0.88
N ILE A 145 -15.53 -11.17 -1.18
CA ILE A 145 -16.21 -11.30 -2.47
C ILE A 145 -15.32 -10.75 -3.61
N LEU A 146 -14.79 -9.54 -3.45
CA LEU A 146 -13.90 -8.95 -4.46
C LEU A 146 -12.63 -9.80 -4.68
N LYS A 147 -12.06 -10.38 -3.62
CA LYS A 147 -10.93 -11.30 -3.72
C LYS A 147 -11.28 -12.58 -4.48
N ALA A 148 -12.49 -13.11 -4.30
CA ALA A 148 -12.96 -14.27 -5.04
C ALA A 148 -13.07 -13.96 -6.55
N PHE A 149 -13.74 -12.87 -6.92
CA PHE A 149 -13.85 -12.45 -8.32
C PHE A 149 -12.48 -12.17 -8.94
N ARG A 150 -11.58 -11.49 -8.22
CA ARG A 150 -10.20 -11.28 -8.67
C ARG A 150 -9.49 -12.61 -8.95
N THR A 151 -9.65 -13.60 -8.07
CA THR A 151 -9.02 -14.92 -8.25
C THR A 151 -9.55 -15.64 -9.49
N VAL A 152 -10.86 -15.58 -9.75
CA VAL A 152 -11.46 -16.13 -10.99
C VAL A 152 -10.88 -15.44 -12.21
N ILE A 153 -10.87 -14.11 -12.25
CA ILE A 153 -10.35 -13.32 -13.37
C ILE A 153 -8.88 -13.67 -13.66
N LEU A 154 -8.04 -13.75 -12.62
CA LEU A 154 -6.63 -14.10 -12.78
C LEU A 154 -6.41 -15.57 -13.17
N THR A 155 -7.28 -16.48 -12.72
CA THR A 155 -7.23 -17.89 -13.13
C THR A 155 -7.64 -18.05 -14.59
N ALA A 156 -8.68 -17.33 -15.04
CA ALA A 156 -9.08 -17.27 -16.43
C ALA A 156 -7.96 -16.71 -17.33
N LYS A 157 -7.27 -15.64 -16.90
CA LYS A 157 -6.11 -15.06 -17.62
C LYS A 157 -5.05 -16.11 -17.96
N ASN A 158 -4.78 -17.02 -17.02
CA ASN A 158 -3.75 -18.05 -17.17
C ASN A 158 -4.19 -19.27 -18.00
N ARG A 159 -5.50 -19.48 -18.19
CA ARG A 159 -6.05 -20.68 -18.83
C ARG A 159 -6.71 -20.42 -20.19
N SER A 160 -7.43 -19.30 -20.34
CA SER A 160 -8.23 -18.98 -21.52
C SER A 160 -8.30 -17.47 -21.73
N ASN A 161 -7.58 -16.97 -22.73
CA ASN A 161 -7.64 -15.55 -23.08
C ASN A 161 -9.03 -15.11 -23.57
N SER A 162 -9.81 -16.03 -24.15
CA SER A 162 -11.18 -15.76 -24.61
C SER A 162 -12.11 -15.50 -23.41
N ASP A 163 -12.12 -16.39 -22.43
CA ASP A 163 -12.98 -16.24 -21.26
C ASP A 163 -12.51 -15.11 -20.34
N TYR A 164 -11.19 -14.89 -20.25
CA TYR A 164 -10.63 -13.73 -19.58
C TYR A 164 -11.20 -12.42 -20.15
N ASN A 165 -11.19 -12.23 -21.46
CA ASN A 165 -11.74 -11.03 -22.09
C ASN A 165 -13.26 -10.91 -21.88
N LYS A 166 -14.00 -12.02 -22.01
CA LYS A 166 -15.45 -12.02 -21.75
C LYS A 166 -15.79 -11.63 -20.31
N LEU A 167 -15.04 -12.13 -19.33
CA LEU A 167 -15.19 -11.74 -17.93
C LEU A 167 -14.91 -10.25 -17.74
N LEU A 168 -13.82 -9.73 -18.33
CA LEU A 168 -13.48 -8.31 -18.22
C LEU A 168 -14.52 -7.38 -18.88
N ASP A 169 -15.25 -7.85 -19.89
CA ASP A 169 -16.30 -7.08 -20.56
C ASP A 169 -17.68 -7.19 -19.89
N HIS A 170 -17.83 -8.07 -18.89
CA HIS A 170 -19.11 -8.31 -18.22
C HIS A 170 -19.55 -7.11 -17.35
N ASP A 171 -20.83 -6.73 -17.42
CA ASP A 171 -21.34 -5.53 -16.73
C ASP A 171 -21.17 -5.60 -15.20
N ILE A 172 -21.45 -6.77 -14.60
CA ILE A 172 -21.19 -7.00 -13.16
C ILE A 172 -19.71 -6.86 -12.81
N VAL A 173 -18.78 -7.32 -13.66
CA VAL A 173 -17.34 -7.15 -13.42
C VAL A 173 -16.95 -5.67 -13.52
N HIS A 174 -17.53 -4.93 -14.45
CA HIS A 174 -17.38 -3.47 -14.53
C HIS A 174 -17.93 -2.75 -13.29
N LYS A 175 -19.01 -3.24 -12.68
CA LYS A 175 -19.55 -2.66 -11.43
C LYS A 175 -18.67 -3.01 -10.23
N LEU A 176 -18.20 -4.26 -10.14
CA LEU A 176 -17.28 -4.72 -9.08
C LEU A 176 -15.89 -4.08 -9.16
N PHE A 177 -15.43 -3.77 -10.37
CA PHE A 177 -14.12 -3.16 -10.62
C PHE A 177 -14.23 -2.04 -11.66
N PRO A 178 -14.73 -0.85 -11.28
CA PRO A 178 -14.99 0.23 -12.25
C PRO A 178 -13.76 0.72 -13.01
N PHE A 179 -12.55 0.49 -12.46
CA PHE A 179 -11.31 0.83 -13.14
C PHE A 179 -11.08 -0.02 -14.41
N ILE A 180 -11.61 -1.25 -14.47
CA ILE A 180 -11.59 -2.09 -15.68
C ILE A 180 -12.39 -1.40 -16.79
N ALA A 181 -13.60 -0.94 -16.47
CA ALA A 181 -14.44 -0.20 -17.41
C ALA A 181 -13.77 1.11 -17.85
N PHE A 182 -13.13 1.83 -16.92
CA PHE A 182 -12.35 3.03 -17.23
C PHE A 182 -11.18 2.74 -18.18
N LYS A 183 -10.47 1.60 -18.07
CA LYS A 183 -9.41 1.26 -19.04
C LYS A 183 -9.98 0.88 -20.41
N ARG A 184 -11.03 0.06 -20.45
CA ARG A 184 -11.53 -0.57 -21.69
C ARG A 184 -12.47 0.32 -22.50
N LYS A 185 -13.36 1.09 -21.86
CA LYS A 185 -14.36 1.91 -22.57
C LYS A 185 -13.72 3.20 -23.09
N MET A 186 -13.70 3.40 -24.41
CA MET A 186 -13.13 4.62 -25.01
C MET A 186 -13.94 5.89 -24.69
N SER A 187 -15.26 5.77 -24.52
CA SER A 187 -16.15 6.88 -24.16
C SER A 187 -15.88 7.43 -22.75
N VAL A 188 -15.44 6.56 -21.83
CA VAL A 188 -15.08 6.97 -20.47
C VAL A 188 -13.68 7.58 -20.48
N ARG A 189 -13.60 8.89 -20.27
CA ARG A 189 -12.38 9.70 -20.34
C ARG A 189 -11.92 10.20 -18.97
N LEU A 190 -12.79 10.16 -17.95
CA LEU A 190 -12.51 10.64 -16.59
C LEU A 190 -12.77 9.56 -15.53
N LEU A 191 -11.82 9.40 -14.62
CA LEU A 191 -11.97 8.61 -13.40
C LEU A 191 -12.15 9.54 -12.21
N LEU A 192 -13.17 9.33 -11.39
CA LEU A 192 -13.45 10.11 -10.19
C LEU A 192 -13.14 9.23 -8.98
N VAL A 193 -12.18 9.64 -8.15
CA VAL A 193 -11.66 8.78 -7.09
C VAL A 193 -11.39 9.58 -5.83
N THR A 194 -11.65 9.00 -4.66
CA THR A 194 -11.23 9.63 -3.41
C THR A 194 -9.72 9.47 -3.21
N LEU A 195 -9.09 10.39 -2.49
CA LEU A 195 -7.68 10.23 -2.08
C LEU A 195 -7.47 8.89 -1.37
N HIS A 196 -8.39 8.50 -0.50
CA HIS A 196 -8.37 7.22 0.21
C HIS A 196 -8.32 6.02 -0.74
N LYS A 197 -9.19 6.01 -1.76
CA LYS A 197 -9.23 4.92 -2.75
C LYS A 197 -8.00 4.90 -3.65
N LEU A 198 -7.47 6.07 -4.01
CA LEU A 198 -6.22 6.21 -4.75
C LEU A 198 -5.02 5.69 -3.93
N PHE A 199 -5.01 5.95 -2.62
CA PHE A 199 -3.96 5.54 -1.69
C PHE A 199 -3.95 4.02 -1.46
N TYR A 200 -5.10 3.39 -1.22
CA TYR A 200 -5.14 1.92 -1.04
C TYR A 200 -5.10 1.14 -2.37
N GLY A 201 -5.43 1.80 -3.47
CA GLY A 201 -5.40 1.23 -4.81
C GLY A 201 -6.68 0.48 -5.18
N PHE A 202 -6.68 -0.01 -6.41
CA PHE A 202 -7.83 -0.67 -7.04
C PHE A 202 -7.37 -1.69 -8.09
N PHE A 203 -8.20 -2.70 -8.34
CA PHE A 203 -7.90 -3.76 -9.30
C PHE A 203 -8.16 -3.32 -10.74
N ASP A 204 -7.21 -3.59 -11.65
CA ASP A 204 -7.28 -3.16 -13.05
C ASP A 204 -7.61 -4.26 -14.06
N GLY A 205 -7.98 -5.45 -13.57
CA GLY A 205 -8.19 -6.65 -14.39
C GLY A 205 -6.97 -7.57 -14.44
N GLU A 206 -5.79 -7.10 -14.05
CA GLU A 206 -4.55 -7.88 -14.02
C GLU A 206 -3.87 -7.85 -12.65
N LYS A 207 -3.87 -6.70 -11.99
CA LYS A 207 -3.23 -6.50 -10.69
C LYS A 207 -3.90 -5.36 -9.92
N THR A 208 -3.55 -5.25 -8.64
CA THR A 208 -3.89 -4.05 -7.87
C THR A 208 -2.93 -2.94 -8.28
N ILE A 209 -3.47 -1.82 -8.72
CA ILE A 209 -2.73 -0.60 -9.03
C ILE A 209 -2.91 0.36 -7.86
N THR A 210 -1.79 0.82 -7.32
CA THR A 210 -1.73 1.91 -6.35
C THR A 210 -1.24 3.19 -7.02
N ALA A 211 -1.34 4.34 -6.36
CA ALA A 211 -0.83 5.62 -6.86
C ALA A 211 0.61 5.53 -7.44
N ASN A 212 1.51 4.82 -6.76
CA ASN A 212 2.89 4.60 -7.19
C ASN A 212 3.02 3.86 -8.54
N HIS A 213 1.97 3.20 -9.00
CA HIS A 213 1.94 2.40 -10.22
C HIS A 213 1.13 3.05 -11.35
N LEU A 214 0.44 4.16 -11.09
CA LEU A 214 -0.24 4.92 -12.14
C LEU A 214 0.79 5.60 -13.03
N LYS A 215 0.59 5.51 -14.35
CA LYS A 215 1.47 6.10 -15.36
C LYS A 215 0.67 6.57 -16.56
N GLY A 216 1.03 7.72 -17.10
CA GLY A 216 0.49 8.26 -18.35
C GLY A 216 -0.85 9.00 -18.20
N TYR A 217 -1.35 9.21 -16.98
CA TYR A 217 -2.60 9.92 -16.75
C TYR A 217 -2.39 11.43 -16.64
N VAL A 218 -3.49 12.18 -16.77
CA VAL A 218 -3.59 13.57 -16.35
C VAL A 218 -4.43 13.58 -15.08
N ILE A 219 -3.85 14.00 -13.96
CA ILE A 219 -4.45 13.92 -12.64
C ILE A 219 -4.79 15.33 -12.17
N PHE A 220 -6.02 15.56 -11.75
CA PHE A 220 -6.49 16.78 -11.14
C PHE A 220 -6.73 16.49 -9.66
N ALA A 221 -5.87 17.01 -8.80
CA ALA A 221 -5.97 16.85 -7.35
C ALA A 221 -6.62 18.11 -6.77
N ASP A 222 -7.92 18.01 -6.48
CA ASP A 222 -8.68 19.10 -5.86
C ASP A 222 -8.41 19.16 -4.35
N GLU A 223 -8.69 20.32 -3.76
CA GLU A 223 -8.42 20.61 -2.34
C GLU A 223 -6.95 20.32 -1.98
N PHE A 224 -6.00 20.68 -2.86
CA PHE A 224 -4.58 20.31 -2.71
C PHE A 224 -3.97 20.76 -1.37
N ASP A 225 -4.42 21.92 -0.88
CA ASP A 225 -4.00 22.49 0.40
C ASP A 225 -4.33 21.59 1.61
N PHE A 226 -5.34 20.73 1.49
CA PHE A 226 -5.77 19.81 2.53
C PHE A 226 -5.25 18.39 2.34
N LEU A 227 -4.71 18.06 1.15
CA LEU A 227 -4.23 16.72 0.85
C LEU A 227 -3.10 16.28 1.77
N GLU A 228 -2.25 17.20 2.24
CA GLU A 228 -1.16 16.86 3.16
C GLU A 228 -1.68 16.20 4.45
N ASN A 229 -2.63 16.85 5.13
CA ASN A 229 -3.20 16.34 6.38
C ASN A 229 -3.89 14.98 6.18
N ASP A 230 -4.65 14.83 5.10
CA ASP A 230 -5.35 13.58 4.81
C ASP A 230 -4.38 12.47 4.39
N LEU A 231 -3.30 12.78 3.66
CA LEU A 231 -2.23 11.86 3.35
C LEU A 231 -1.49 11.42 4.62
N ILE A 232 -1.18 12.33 5.55
CA ILE A 232 -0.54 11.99 6.82
C ILE A 232 -1.40 10.99 7.60
N GLN A 233 -2.71 11.21 7.70
CA GLN A 233 -3.60 10.28 8.37
C GLN A 233 -3.65 8.91 7.69
N LEU A 234 -3.70 8.86 6.36
CA LEU A 234 -3.67 7.62 5.59
C LEU A 234 -2.36 6.85 5.77
N ILE A 235 -1.24 7.56 5.72
CA ILE A 235 0.09 7.01 5.92
C ILE A 235 0.25 6.47 7.34
N ALA A 236 -0.18 7.23 8.35
CA ALA A 236 -0.11 6.81 9.75
C ALA A 236 -1.02 5.59 10.05
N LYS A 237 -2.19 5.49 9.38
CA LYS A 237 -3.10 4.34 9.49
C LYS A 237 -2.67 3.13 8.67
N SER A 238 -1.78 3.29 7.69
CA SER A 238 -1.28 2.15 6.91
C SER A 238 -0.48 1.22 7.83
N ARG A 239 -0.89 -0.06 7.87
CA ARG A 239 -0.33 -1.00 8.85
C ARG A 239 1.13 -1.31 8.52
N GLN A 240 1.91 -1.46 9.58
CA GLN A 240 3.37 -1.56 9.54
C GLN A 240 3.80 -2.97 9.95
N ILE A 241 5.10 -3.25 9.84
CA ILE A 241 5.66 -4.48 10.41
C ILE A 241 5.89 -4.20 11.90
N GLU A 242 5.04 -4.80 12.73
CA GLU A 242 4.98 -4.55 14.18
C GLU A 242 6.25 -5.09 14.87
N ASP A 243 6.72 -6.28 14.50
CA ASP A 243 7.94 -6.91 15.04
C ASP A 243 8.99 -7.12 13.95
N VAL A 244 9.87 -6.12 13.80
CA VAL A 244 10.91 -6.10 12.77
C VAL A 244 11.98 -7.16 13.01
N PHE A 245 12.27 -7.46 14.28
CA PHE A 245 13.31 -8.42 14.67
C PHE A 245 12.93 -9.83 14.29
N ARG A 246 11.71 -10.25 14.62
CA ARG A 246 11.18 -11.54 14.18
C ARG A 246 10.98 -11.56 12.67
N PHE A 247 10.51 -10.47 12.07
CA PHE A 247 10.33 -10.40 10.61
C PHE A 247 11.62 -10.70 9.83
N VAL A 248 12.76 -10.17 10.29
CA VAL A 248 14.07 -10.42 9.67
C VAL A 248 14.60 -11.82 10.05
N GLU A 249 14.43 -12.25 11.29
CA GLU A 249 14.82 -13.60 11.75
C GLU A 249 14.14 -14.70 10.94
N TYR A 250 12.81 -14.66 10.80
CA TYR A 250 12.04 -15.67 10.06
C TYR A 250 12.53 -15.76 8.61
N PHE A 251 12.74 -14.61 7.96
CA PHE A 251 13.30 -14.57 6.62
C PHE A 251 14.65 -15.25 6.54
N TYR A 252 15.58 -14.84 7.41
CA TYR A 252 16.95 -15.35 7.40
C TYR A 252 17.01 -16.86 7.67
N ARG A 253 16.31 -17.33 8.71
CA ARG A 253 16.31 -18.74 9.11
C ARG A 253 15.75 -19.63 8.00
N GLU A 254 14.62 -19.27 7.40
CA GLU A 254 14.02 -20.06 6.33
C GLU A 254 14.89 -20.05 5.06
N MET A 255 15.44 -18.87 4.70
CA MET A 255 16.32 -18.76 3.53
C MET A 255 17.62 -19.54 3.71
N GLN A 256 18.28 -19.43 4.86
CA GLN A 256 19.55 -20.10 5.15
C GLN A 256 19.39 -21.61 5.31
N ARG A 257 18.36 -22.05 6.04
CA ARG A 257 18.17 -23.47 6.39
C ARG A 257 17.67 -24.30 5.22
N HIS A 258 16.74 -23.76 4.44
CA HIS A 258 15.97 -24.56 3.49
C HIS A 258 16.12 -24.11 2.04
N LYS A 259 16.09 -22.80 1.77
CA LYS A 259 15.84 -22.32 0.40
C LYS A 259 17.10 -22.05 -0.40
N MET A 260 18.06 -21.32 0.16
CA MET A 260 19.28 -20.92 -0.55
C MET A 260 20.30 -22.05 -0.75
N ARG A 261 20.03 -23.24 -0.18
CA ARG A 261 20.75 -24.48 -0.49
C ARG A 261 20.38 -25.05 -1.87
N LEU A 262 19.25 -24.64 -2.42
CA LEU A 262 18.85 -24.96 -3.79
C LEU A 262 19.47 -23.93 -4.72
N GLU A 263 20.35 -24.37 -5.63
CA GLU A 263 21.16 -23.51 -6.49
C GLU A 263 20.32 -22.54 -7.34
N ASN A 264 19.13 -22.98 -7.75
CA ASN A 264 18.19 -22.26 -8.59
C ASN A 264 17.02 -21.62 -7.82
N TYR A 265 17.09 -21.44 -6.50
CA TYR A 265 15.99 -20.81 -5.76
C TYR A 265 15.94 -19.28 -5.95
N PRO A 266 14.74 -18.69 -6.12
CA PRO A 266 13.46 -19.35 -6.45
C PRO A 266 13.44 -19.85 -7.91
N VAL A 267 12.99 -21.09 -8.12
CA VAL A 267 13.06 -21.80 -9.42
C VAL A 267 12.38 -21.03 -10.56
N SER A 268 11.29 -20.35 -10.26
CA SER A 268 10.51 -19.53 -11.20
C SER A 268 10.95 -18.07 -11.27
N GLY A 269 11.86 -17.62 -10.41
CA GLY A 269 12.20 -16.21 -10.29
C GLY A 269 13.40 -15.79 -11.13
N SER A 270 13.48 -14.49 -11.39
CA SER A 270 14.64 -13.87 -12.03
C SER A 270 15.91 -14.08 -11.20
N PRO A 271 17.09 -14.30 -11.82
CA PRO A 271 18.38 -14.35 -11.12
C PRO A 271 18.65 -13.11 -10.24
N ASP A 272 18.05 -11.97 -10.57
CA ASP A 272 18.13 -10.75 -9.76
C ASP A 272 17.50 -10.93 -8.36
N ILE A 273 16.41 -11.69 -8.26
CA ILE A 273 15.75 -11.99 -6.98
C ILE A 273 16.71 -12.77 -6.08
N THR A 274 17.30 -13.84 -6.60
CA THR A 274 18.29 -14.64 -5.86
C THR A 274 19.49 -13.81 -5.41
N ARG A 275 20.02 -12.94 -6.29
CA ARG A 275 21.11 -12.01 -5.96
C ARG A 275 20.74 -11.08 -4.80
N ARG A 276 19.53 -10.54 -4.79
CA ARG A 276 19.04 -9.65 -3.73
C ARG A 276 18.81 -10.39 -2.42
N ILE A 277 18.26 -11.60 -2.44
CA ILE A 277 18.12 -12.44 -1.25
C ILE A 277 19.51 -12.71 -0.63
N ARG A 278 20.51 -13.09 -1.44
CA ARG A 278 21.90 -13.27 -0.97
C ARG A 278 22.47 -12.00 -0.36
N LYS A 279 22.23 -10.84 -0.99
CA LYS A 279 22.69 -9.57 -0.45
C LYS A 279 22.10 -9.30 0.94
N ILE A 280 20.79 -9.51 1.10
CA ILE A 280 20.08 -9.35 2.38
C ILE A 280 20.68 -10.28 3.44
N MET A 281 20.92 -11.55 3.09
CA MET A 281 21.55 -12.51 4.01
C MET A 281 22.96 -12.10 4.41
N ASN A 282 23.78 -11.66 3.44
CA ASN A 282 25.14 -11.20 3.72
C ASN A 282 25.16 -10.00 4.68
N GLU A 283 24.17 -9.11 4.63
CA GLU A 283 24.07 -8.00 5.59
C GLU A 283 23.77 -8.47 7.02
N ILE A 284 23.07 -9.60 7.18
CA ILE A 284 22.87 -10.27 8.47
C ILE A 284 24.16 -10.96 8.91
N ASP A 285 24.84 -11.66 7.99
CA ASP A 285 26.13 -12.30 8.27
C ASP A 285 27.23 -11.31 8.70
N LEU A 286 27.17 -10.05 8.23
CA LEU A 286 28.05 -8.98 8.70
C LEU A 286 27.86 -8.67 10.20
N LEU A 287 26.65 -8.81 10.74
CA LEU A 287 26.44 -8.68 12.19
C LEU A 287 27.15 -9.81 12.95
N HIS A 288 27.09 -11.05 12.45
CA HIS A 288 27.85 -12.16 13.01
C HIS A 288 29.37 -11.95 12.92
N ALA A 289 29.88 -11.41 11.81
CA ALA A 289 31.29 -11.07 11.67
C ALA A 289 31.74 -9.99 12.67
N GLU A 290 30.82 -9.11 13.06
CA GLU A 290 31.00 -8.13 14.14
C GLU A 290 30.73 -8.72 15.54
N ASN A 291 30.52 -10.03 15.61
CA ASN A 291 30.10 -10.86 16.76
C ASN A 291 28.87 -10.31 17.52
N ILE A 292 27.95 -9.72 16.78
CA ILE A 292 26.59 -9.45 17.24
C ILE A 292 25.78 -10.70 16.91
N ASN A 293 25.31 -11.42 17.93
CA ASN A 293 24.67 -12.72 17.79
C ASN A 293 23.19 -12.60 17.40
N TYR A 294 22.90 -11.91 16.31
CA TYR A 294 21.57 -11.74 15.74
C TYR A 294 21.52 -12.42 14.36
N PRO A 295 20.53 -13.29 14.07
CA PRO A 295 19.22 -13.39 14.72
C PRO A 295 19.05 -14.52 15.74
N ASP A 296 20.12 -15.20 16.15
CA ASP A 296 20.03 -16.28 17.15
C ASP A 296 19.59 -15.76 18.53
N ILE A 297 20.00 -14.55 18.88
CA ILE A 297 19.42 -13.73 19.95
C ILE A 297 18.51 -12.68 19.32
N ASN A 298 17.26 -12.63 19.77
CA ASN A 298 16.24 -11.68 19.32
C ASN A 298 15.36 -11.16 20.46
N GLN A 299 15.63 -11.56 21.70
CA GLN A 299 14.92 -11.13 22.89
C GLN A 299 15.61 -9.92 23.51
N PHE A 300 14.81 -9.04 24.11
CA PHE A 300 15.29 -7.84 24.79
C PHE A 300 14.87 -7.88 26.25
N ILE A 301 15.82 -7.57 27.12
CA ILE A 301 15.60 -7.42 28.55
C ILE A 301 16.10 -6.05 28.99
N SER A 302 15.64 -5.59 30.14
CA SER A 302 16.17 -4.38 30.76
C SER A 302 16.24 -4.57 32.27
N THR A 303 17.45 -4.43 32.81
CA THR A 303 17.70 -4.44 34.27
C THR A 303 17.59 -3.05 34.90
N GLU A 304 17.71 -2.00 34.07
CA GLU A 304 17.37 -0.62 34.44
C GLU A 304 15.88 -0.40 34.12
N ALA A 305 15.15 0.45 34.84
CA ALA A 305 13.83 0.92 34.38
C ALA A 305 14.04 2.05 33.35
N PRO A 306 14.06 1.78 32.03
CA PRO A 306 14.29 2.78 31.01
C PRO A 306 12.94 3.47 30.76
N ASN A 307 12.52 4.32 31.68
CA ASN A 307 11.39 5.19 31.41
C ASN A 307 11.84 6.18 30.32
N ASP A 308 11.03 6.31 29.25
CA ASP A 308 11.14 7.35 28.21
C ASP A 308 12.30 7.23 27.20
N ILE A 309 12.78 6.01 26.89
CA ILE A 309 13.73 5.81 25.79
C ILE A 309 12.98 5.55 24.47
N ALA A 310 12.92 6.58 23.63
CA ALA A 310 12.45 6.48 22.25
C ALA A 310 13.63 6.56 21.28
N ILE A 311 13.72 5.60 20.37
CA ILE A 311 14.75 5.58 19.31
C ILE A 311 14.07 5.95 18.00
N PHE A 312 14.18 7.21 17.61
CA PHE A 312 13.67 7.76 16.36
C PHE A 312 14.65 7.52 15.22
N ARG A 313 14.11 7.23 14.03
CA ARG A 313 14.92 6.96 12.85
C ARG A 313 14.26 7.50 11.58
N THR A 314 15.10 8.01 10.70
CA THR A 314 14.83 8.26 9.28
C THR A 314 15.92 7.52 8.47
N SER A 315 16.75 8.22 7.69
CA SER A 315 18.08 7.72 7.31
C SER A 315 19.10 7.79 8.45
N HIS A 316 18.78 8.53 9.52
CA HIS A 316 19.62 8.71 10.69
C HIS A 316 18.88 8.26 11.94
N THR A 317 19.56 7.60 12.86
CA THR A 317 19.02 7.20 14.16
C THR A 317 19.34 8.27 15.20
N VAL A 318 18.31 8.81 15.86
CA VAL A 318 18.35 9.77 16.96
C VAL A 318 17.67 9.13 18.17
N SER A 319 18.31 9.15 19.32
CA SER A 319 17.74 8.64 20.58
C SER A 319 17.72 9.76 21.62
N SER A 320 16.76 9.71 22.55
CA SER A 320 16.67 10.67 23.67
C SER A 320 17.91 10.60 24.59
N SER A 321 18.51 9.42 24.71
CA SER A 321 19.74 9.16 25.44
C SER A 321 20.64 8.16 24.67
N PRO A 322 21.95 8.06 24.97
CA PRO A 322 22.77 6.95 24.48
C PRO A 322 22.22 5.62 25.00
N VAL A 323 22.04 4.66 24.09
CA VAL A 323 21.53 3.32 24.42
C VAL A 323 22.54 2.28 23.93
N TYR A 324 22.86 1.33 24.80
CA TYR A 324 23.76 0.21 24.53
C TYR A 324 23.03 -1.12 24.71
N LEU A 325 23.54 -2.14 24.03
CA LEU A 325 23.08 -3.51 24.18
C LEU A 325 24.22 -4.36 24.72
N CYS A 326 23.92 -5.08 25.79
CA CYS A 326 24.82 -6.05 26.38
C CYS A 326 24.33 -7.44 26.01
N GLN A 327 25.17 -8.15 25.28
CA GLN A 327 24.84 -9.45 24.73
C GLN A 327 25.10 -10.53 25.77
N THR A 328 24.02 -11.09 26.31
CA THR A 328 24.06 -12.26 27.20
C THR A 328 23.92 -13.55 26.37
N GLU A 329 23.90 -14.70 27.03
CA GLU A 329 23.60 -15.97 26.35
C GLU A 329 22.15 -16.04 25.80
N ARG A 330 21.20 -15.34 26.44
CA ARG A 330 19.76 -15.46 26.12
C ARG A 330 19.14 -14.25 25.40
N ALA A 331 19.63 -13.05 25.68
CA ALA A 331 18.97 -11.79 25.31
C ALA A 331 19.96 -10.63 25.15
N PHE A 332 19.50 -9.57 24.51
CA PHE A 332 20.15 -8.25 24.55
C PHE A 332 19.62 -7.45 25.73
N ASN A 333 20.46 -7.20 26.73
CA ASN A 333 20.13 -6.31 27.84
C ASN A 333 20.31 -4.85 27.41
N ILE A 334 19.26 -4.05 27.51
CA ILE A 334 19.27 -2.63 27.18
C ILE A 334 19.79 -1.85 28.39
N VAL A 335 20.87 -1.09 28.20
CA VAL A 335 21.49 -0.30 29.26
C VAL A 335 21.84 1.11 28.79
N SER A 336 21.83 2.05 29.72
CA SER A 336 22.21 3.45 29.46
C SER A 336 23.72 3.68 29.61
N ASP A 337 24.37 2.92 30.49
CA ASP A 337 25.81 2.98 30.75
C ASP A 337 26.51 1.67 30.34
N PRO A 338 27.45 1.70 29.39
CA PRO A 338 28.12 0.50 28.90
C PRO A 338 29.03 -0.15 29.95
N THR A 339 29.41 0.55 31.02
CA THR A 339 30.30 0.03 32.07
C THR A 339 29.62 -0.97 33.01
N ILE A 340 28.29 -0.99 33.02
CA ILE A 340 27.48 -1.91 33.84
C ILE A 340 27.59 -3.35 33.34
N CYS A 341 28.02 -3.54 32.09
CA CYS A 341 28.04 -4.84 31.47
C CYS A 341 29.37 -5.56 31.67
N SER A 342 29.30 -6.72 32.30
CA SER A 342 30.41 -7.68 32.37
C SER A 342 30.67 -8.35 31.03
N ASP A 343 29.64 -8.45 30.19
CA ASP A 343 29.66 -9.11 28.89
C ASP A 343 29.95 -8.12 27.74
N ARG A 344 29.88 -8.62 26.50
CA ARG A 344 30.11 -7.82 25.30
C ARG A 344 29.05 -6.74 25.17
N VAL A 345 29.49 -5.48 25.11
CA VAL A 345 28.64 -4.30 24.90
C VAL A 345 28.87 -3.66 23.53
N PHE A 346 27.80 -3.18 22.91
CA PHE A 346 27.87 -2.38 21.69
C PHE A 346 26.73 -1.36 21.63
N SER A 347 26.86 -0.34 20.78
CA SER A 347 25.80 0.66 20.62
C SER A 347 24.54 0.02 20.03
N ALA A 348 23.39 0.24 20.67
CA ALA A 348 22.11 -0.26 20.19
C ALA A 348 21.79 0.22 18.77
N ARG A 349 22.29 1.42 18.42
CA ARG A 349 22.18 1.99 17.07
C ARG A 349 22.71 1.03 16.00
N ARG A 350 23.74 0.22 16.30
CA ARG A 350 24.33 -0.70 15.32
C ARG A 350 23.34 -1.77 14.89
N LEU A 351 22.76 -2.48 15.85
CA LEU A 351 21.77 -3.52 15.59
C LEU A 351 20.47 -2.94 15.02
N PHE A 352 19.92 -1.89 15.64
CA PHE A 352 18.68 -1.27 15.16
C PHE A 352 18.81 -0.75 13.72
N THR A 353 19.92 -0.10 13.38
CA THR A 353 20.14 0.43 12.02
C THR A 353 20.19 -0.72 11.00
N ALA A 354 20.95 -1.78 11.31
CA ALA A 354 21.05 -2.94 10.45
C ALA A 354 19.68 -3.63 10.27
N VAL A 355 18.99 -3.95 11.36
CA VAL A 355 17.71 -4.68 11.32
C VAL A 355 16.62 -3.91 10.56
N SER A 356 16.43 -2.61 10.79
CA SER A 356 15.43 -1.89 9.99
C SER A 356 15.88 -1.68 8.53
N ALA A 357 17.17 -1.54 8.23
CA ALA A 357 17.64 -1.48 6.84
C ALA A 357 17.39 -2.80 6.10
N ILE A 358 17.64 -3.92 6.76
CA ILE A 358 17.41 -5.27 6.24
C ILE A 358 15.90 -5.51 6.06
N SER A 359 15.08 -5.13 7.04
CA SER A 359 13.61 -5.21 6.93
C SER A 359 13.08 -4.39 5.75
N GLU A 360 13.58 -3.16 5.56
CA GLU A 360 13.22 -2.34 4.41
C GLU A 360 13.63 -3.00 3.09
N GLN A 361 14.81 -3.63 3.01
CA GLN A 361 15.25 -4.35 1.81
C GLN A 361 14.38 -5.57 1.52
N ILE A 362 13.98 -6.33 2.54
CA ILE A 362 13.05 -7.46 2.41
C ILE A 362 11.69 -6.95 1.92
N LEU A 363 11.12 -5.92 2.55
CA LEU A 363 9.85 -5.33 2.14
C LEU A 363 9.90 -4.79 0.71
N THR A 364 11.00 -4.12 0.34
CA THR A 364 11.23 -3.64 -1.04
C THR A 364 11.20 -4.79 -2.03
N LEU A 365 11.95 -5.87 -1.74
CA LEU A 365 12.01 -7.06 -2.56
C LEU A 365 10.61 -7.66 -2.74
N LEU A 366 9.89 -7.90 -1.64
CA LEU A 366 8.57 -8.51 -1.67
C LEU A 366 7.56 -7.63 -2.43
N LYS A 367 7.55 -6.31 -2.21
CA LYS A 367 6.62 -5.38 -2.86
C LYS A 367 6.90 -5.17 -4.34
N GLU A 368 8.15 -5.27 -4.78
CA GLU A 368 8.46 -5.26 -6.22
C GLU A 368 8.02 -6.57 -6.89
N ILE A 369 8.34 -7.73 -6.29
CA ILE A 369 7.95 -9.04 -6.82
C ILE A 369 6.42 -9.21 -6.81
N GLU A 370 5.70 -8.67 -5.82
CA GLU A 370 4.22 -8.67 -5.77
C GLU A 370 3.60 -8.17 -7.08
N VAL A 371 4.26 -7.22 -7.75
CA VAL A 371 3.78 -6.59 -8.98
C VAL A 371 4.36 -7.24 -10.24
N GLU A 372 5.60 -7.68 -10.18
CA GLU A 372 6.35 -8.21 -11.33
C GLU A 372 6.12 -9.71 -11.54
N ASP A 373 6.09 -10.48 -10.46
CA ASP A 373 5.87 -11.92 -10.46
C ASP A 373 5.07 -12.38 -9.23
N PRO A 374 3.72 -12.28 -9.28
CA PRO A 374 2.86 -12.63 -8.15
C PRO A 374 3.00 -14.08 -7.67
N ALA A 375 3.37 -15.01 -8.56
CA ALA A 375 3.52 -16.42 -8.21
C ALA A 375 4.77 -16.63 -7.35
N THR A 376 5.91 -16.08 -7.77
CA THR A 376 7.14 -16.13 -6.97
C THR A 376 6.98 -15.34 -5.66
N HIS A 377 6.28 -14.19 -5.67
CA HIS A 377 5.95 -13.47 -4.43
C HIS A 377 5.21 -14.36 -3.42
N GLN A 378 4.13 -15.02 -3.86
CA GLN A 378 3.36 -15.90 -2.98
C GLN A 378 4.20 -17.08 -2.48
N GLY A 379 5.07 -17.63 -3.33
CA GLY A 379 6.03 -18.67 -2.95
C GLY A 379 6.97 -18.21 -1.83
N ILE A 380 7.63 -17.06 -2.00
CA ILE A 380 8.57 -16.52 -0.99
C ILE A 380 7.85 -16.18 0.32
N ILE A 381 6.65 -15.58 0.26
CA ILE A 381 5.87 -15.27 1.47
C ILE A 381 5.51 -16.55 2.25
N ASN A 382 5.05 -17.58 1.54
CA ASN A 382 4.74 -18.87 2.15
C ASN A 382 6.00 -19.57 2.67
N ASP A 383 7.13 -19.40 2.02
CA ASP A 383 8.39 -20.00 2.43
C ASP A 383 8.96 -19.34 3.68
N ALA A 384 8.97 -18.01 3.75
CA ALA A 384 9.59 -17.26 4.84
C ALA A 384 8.66 -17.05 6.05
N TYR A 385 7.34 -16.98 5.84
CA TYR A 385 6.41 -16.44 6.84
C TYR A 385 5.17 -17.29 7.07
N ARG A 386 5.20 -18.58 6.71
CA ARG A 386 4.07 -19.50 6.94
C ARG A 386 3.62 -19.47 8.40
N ASN A 387 2.31 -19.41 8.63
CA ASN A 387 1.70 -19.44 9.96
C ASN A 387 2.11 -18.28 10.89
N THR A 388 2.59 -17.17 10.35
CA THR A 388 2.87 -15.94 11.11
C THR A 388 1.84 -14.85 10.78
N VAL A 389 1.89 -13.73 11.50
CA VAL A 389 1.09 -12.53 11.20
C VAL A 389 1.65 -11.72 10.02
N PHE A 390 2.90 -11.96 9.61
CA PHE A 390 3.57 -11.13 8.61
C PHE A 390 2.92 -11.15 7.22
N PRO A 391 2.37 -12.26 6.69
CA PRO A 391 1.69 -12.23 5.39
C PRO A 391 0.54 -11.21 5.34
N SER A 392 -0.21 -11.06 6.45
CA SER A 392 -1.31 -10.08 6.51
C SER A 392 -0.77 -8.65 6.68
N GLN A 393 0.28 -8.45 7.48
CA GLN A 393 0.93 -7.14 7.63
C GLN A 393 1.55 -6.66 6.31
N ILE A 394 2.33 -7.50 5.62
CA ILE A 394 2.94 -7.21 4.31
C ILE A 394 1.86 -6.83 3.30
N GLN A 395 0.73 -7.55 3.26
CA GLN A 395 -0.38 -7.24 2.35
C GLN A 395 -0.97 -5.83 2.61
N GLN A 396 -1.00 -5.39 3.87
CA GLN A 396 -1.59 -4.11 4.27
C GLN A 396 -0.67 -2.90 4.06
N VAL A 397 0.62 -3.12 3.79
CA VAL A 397 1.55 -2.07 3.35
C VAL A 397 1.18 -1.63 1.93
N SER A 398 0.42 -0.54 1.81
CA SER A 398 -0.16 -0.07 0.53
C SER A 398 0.78 0.82 -0.28
N GLN A 399 1.51 1.72 0.39
CA GLN A 399 2.42 2.67 -0.25
C GLN A 399 3.85 2.42 0.20
N PHE A 400 4.52 1.55 -0.55
CA PHE A 400 5.95 1.30 -0.37
C PHE A 400 6.73 1.83 -1.59
N PRO A 401 7.73 2.69 -1.41
CA PRO A 401 8.53 3.20 -2.51
C PRO A 401 9.35 2.06 -3.14
N ARG A 402 9.22 1.88 -4.46
CA ARG A 402 9.94 0.81 -5.20
C ARG A 402 11.45 0.91 -5.05
N ARG A 403 11.99 2.13 -5.11
CA ARG A 403 13.42 2.40 -4.97
C ARG A 403 13.60 3.67 -4.17
N ARG A 404 14.37 3.58 -3.09
CA ARG A 404 14.88 4.73 -2.36
C ARG A 404 16.30 4.98 -2.87
N PRO A 405 16.51 5.96 -3.77
CA PRO A 405 17.87 6.32 -4.12
C PRO A 405 18.59 6.80 -2.85
N PRO A 406 19.89 6.46 -2.67
CA PRO A 406 20.65 6.96 -1.55
C PRO A 406 20.62 8.49 -1.57
N GLN A 407 20.14 9.08 -0.47
CA GLN A 407 19.99 10.53 -0.34
C GLN A 407 21.28 11.14 0.18
N SER A 408 21.80 12.13 -0.54
CA SER A 408 23.02 12.85 -0.16
C SER A 408 22.78 13.93 0.89
N THR A 409 21.53 14.39 1.05
CA THR A 409 21.18 15.47 1.98
C THR A 409 20.23 14.97 3.09
N ARG A 410 20.33 15.58 4.28
CA ARG A 410 19.43 15.30 5.41
C ARG A 410 17.96 15.56 5.05
N LEU A 411 17.71 16.65 4.31
CA LEU A 411 16.36 17.00 3.84
C LEU A 411 15.84 15.98 2.82
N GLY A 412 16.66 15.59 1.83
CA GLY A 412 16.27 14.56 0.88
C GLY A 412 15.98 13.23 1.57
N ALA A 413 16.75 12.89 2.60
CA ALA A 413 16.51 11.70 3.39
C ALA A 413 15.22 11.76 4.22
N LEU A 414 14.90 12.91 4.80
CA LEU A 414 13.63 13.17 5.48
C LEU A 414 12.44 13.01 4.54
N LEU A 415 12.55 13.55 3.33
CA LEU A 415 11.49 13.54 2.34
C LEU A 415 11.32 12.16 1.68
N ASP A 416 12.37 11.36 1.50
CA ASP A 416 12.31 10.09 0.76
C ASP A 416 12.22 8.83 1.62
N ALA A 417 12.79 8.81 2.84
CA ALA A 417 13.00 7.57 3.59
C ALA A 417 11.87 7.21 4.58
N GLY A 418 10.89 8.11 4.78
CA GLY A 418 9.91 7.93 5.84
C GLY A 418 10.55 7.92 7.23
N TYR A 419 9.85 7.37 8.22
CA TYR A 419 10.25 7.41 9.63
C TYR A 419 10.06 6.03 10.28
N SER A 420 10.93 5.63 11.19
CA SER A 420 10.69 4.51 12.10
C SER A 420 11.02 4.92 13.54
N MET A 421 10.28 4.40 14.51
CA MET A 421 10.50 4.66 15.94
C MET A 421 10.42 3.34 16.68
N TYR A 422 11.41 3.05 17.51
CA TYR A 422 11.33 1.99 18.50
C TYR A 422 10.97 2.60 19.85
N ASP A 423 9.89 2.08 20.44
CA ASP A 423 9.45 2.39 21.79
C ASP A 423 9.67 1.16 22.68
N ILE A 424 10.40 1.35 23.77
CA ILE A 424 10.75 0.28 24.72
C ILE A 424 9.63 0.22 25.76
N HIS A 425 8.83 -0.84 25.68
CA HIS A 425 7.67 -1.02 26.55
C HIS A 425 7.92 -2.09 27.60
N TYR A 426 7.78 -1.72 28.87
CA TYR A 426 7.84 -2.69 29.96
C TYR A 426 6.62 -3.61 29.92
N ILE A 427 6.87 -4.91 29.81
CA ILE A 427 5.82 -5.91 29.97
C ILE A 427 6.00 -6.48 31.37
N ALA A 428 5.13 -6.09 32.30
CA ALA A 428 5.11 -6.72 33.62
C ALA A 428 4.61 -8.17 33.49
N LYS A 429 5.47 -9.09 33.08
CA LYS A 429 5.18 -10.52 32.97
C LYS A 429 5.64 -11.24 34.22
N ALA A 430 4.78 -12.11 34.74
CA ALA A 430 5.13 -12.97 35.88
C ALA A 430 6.20 -14.03 35.53
N THR A 431 6.37 -14.37 34.26
CA THR A 431 7.27 -15.43 33.78
C THR A 431 8.68 -14.95 33.47
N ASP A 432 8.83 -13.68 33.10
CA ASP A 432 10.13 -13.04 32.86
C ASP A 432 9.97 -11.54 33.21
N PRO A 433 10.32 -11.14 34.44
CA PRO A 433 10.11 -9.78 34.92
C PRO A 433 11.06 -8.75 34.28
N GLU A 434 12.12 -9.21 33.61
CA GLU A 434 13.12 -8.37 32.94
C GLU A 434 12.80 -8.16 31.47
N GLU A 435 11.87 -8.93 30.89
CA GLU A 435 11.54 -8.87 29.47
C GLU A 435 10.88 -7.53 29.08
N VAL A 436 11.37 -6.93 27.99
CA VAL A 436 10.81 -5.72 27.42
C VAL A 436 10.33 -5.95 25.99
N GLU A 437 9.24 -5.27 25.63
CA GLU A 437 8.76 -5.21 24.24
C GLU A 437 9.46 -4.09 23.50
N LEU A 438 9.90 -4.35 22.26
CA LEU A 438 10.30 -3.29 21.34
C LEU A 438 9.18 -3.05 20.33
N ARG A 439 8.36 -2.04 20.58
CA ARG A 439 7.29 -1.65 19.65
C ARG A 439 7.88 -0.81 18.53
N ASN A 440 7.72 -1.28 17.29
CA ASN A 440 8.14 -0.53 16.12
C ASN A 440 6.97 0.23 15.48
N TYR A 441 7.17 1.51 15.25
CA TYR A 441 6.27 2.38 14.50
C TYR A 441 7.00 2.92 13.27
N ALA A 442 6.68 2.44 12.06
CA ALA A 442 7.33 2.79 10.80
C ALA A 442 6.40 3.35 9.71
N ILE A 443 6.58 4.61 9.34
CA ILE A 443 6.04 5.24 8.14
C ILE A 443 6.99 5.00 6.96
N TYR A 444 6.54 4.31 5.91
CA TYR A 444 7.40 3.98 4.76
C TYR A 444 7.42 5.00 3.62
N THR A 445 6.56 6.01 3.67
CA THR A 445 6.49 7.08 2.66
C THR A 445 6.04 8.39 3.31
N THR A 446 6.39 9.52 2.70
CA THR A 446 5.90 10.86 3.08
C THR A 446 4.83 11.34 2.09
N PRO A 447 4.00 12.34 2.45
CA PRO A 447 3.11 13.01 1.50
C PRO A 447 3.87 13.56 0.28
N GLU A 448 5.03 14.18 0.49
CA GLU A 448 5.87 14.75 -0.56
C GLU A 448 6.37 13.67 -1.51
N LYS A 449 6.85 12.54 -0.97
CA LYS A 449 7.30 11.42 -1.81
C LYS A 449 6.16 10.81 -2.59
N PHE A 450 4.97 10.72 -1.99
CA PHE A 450 3.78 10.23 -2.67
C PHE A 450 3.43 11.12 -3.87
N ILE A 451 3.37 12.44 -3.68
CA ILE A 451 3.07 13.40 -4.76
C ILE A 451 4.19 13.43 -5.81
N SER A 452 5.46 13.42 -5.40
CA SER A 452 6.61 13.36 -6.33
C SER A 452 6.55 12.10 -7.20
N THR A 453 6.33 10.93 -6.60
CA THR A 453 6.23 9.66 -7.33
C THR A 453 5.06 9.65 -8.31
N LEU A 454 3.93 10.27 -7.92
CA LEU A 454 2.77 10.42 -8.79
C LEU A 454 3.08 11.34 -9.98
N ALA A 455 3.74 12.47 -9.73
CA ALA A 455 4.11 13.48 -10.72
C ALA A 455 5.27 13.05 -11.64
N GLU A 456 6.15 12.14 -11.21
CA GLU A 456 7.20 11.57 -12.07
C GLU A 456 6.61 10.77 -13.24
N LYS A 457 5.44 10.14 -13.02
CA LYS A 457 4.82 9.20 -13.97
C LYS A 457 3.56 9.75 -14.64
N ASN A 458 3.02 10.86 -14.14
CA ASN A 458 1.76 11.45 -14.59
C ASN A 458 1.90 12.98 -14.63
N LEU A 459 1.02 13.66 -15.36
CA LEU A 459 0.89 15.11 -15.25
C LEU A 459 -0.13 15.40 -14.14
N VAL A 460 0.30 16.02 -13.04
CA VAL A 460 -0.53 16.31 -11.87
C VAL A 460 -0.79 17.81 -11.78
N PHE A 461 -2.05 18.20 -11.86
CA PHE A 461 -2.55 19.52 -11.53
C PHE A 461 -2.96 19.54 -10.05
N ALA A 462 -2.31 20.40 -9.27
CA ALA A 462 -2.61 20.63 -7.86
C ALA A 462 -3.50 21.86 -7.75
N LEU A 463 -4.81 21.64 -7.57
CA LEU A 463 -5.79 22.72 -7.50
C LEU A 463 -5.84 23.22 -6.07
N SER A 464 -5.43 24.47 -5.89
CA SER A 464 -5.35 25.12 -4.59
C SER A 464 -6.22 26.37 -4.59
N ALA A 465 -6.92 26.59 -3.48
CA ALA A 465 -7.73 27.79 -3.28
C ALA A 465 -6.93 28.92 -2.63
N THR A 466 -5.82 28.59 -1.98
CA THR A 466 -4.99 29.51 -1.18
C THR A 466 -3.64 29.82 -1.83
N ALA A 467 -3.17 29.01 -2.78
CA ALA A 467 -1.96 29.29 -3.54
C ALA A 467 -2.23 30.47 -4.48
N ASP A 468 -1.58 31.59 -4.20
CA ASP A 468 -1.56 32.73 -5.11
C ASP A 468 -0.49 32.45 -6.17
N ILE A 469 -0.90 32.30 -7.42
CA ILE A 469 0.05 32.41 -8.53
C ILE A 469 0.24 33.92 -8.71
N HIS A 470 1.47 34.43 -8.60
CA HIS A 470 1.77 35.79 -9.04
C HIS A 470 1.28 35.93 -10.49
N ARG A 471 0.21 36.71 -10.66
CA ARG A 471 -0.59 36.80 -11.89
C ARG A 471 0.11 37.55 -13.00
#